data_AF-A0A0K1Q257-F1
#
_entry.id   AF-A0A0K1Q257-F1
#
_cell.length_a   1.000
_cell.length_b   1.000
_cell.length_c   1.000
_cell.angle_alpha   90.00
_cell.angle_beta   90.00
_cell.angle_gamma   90.00
#
_symmetry.space_group_name_H-M   'P 1'
#
loop_
_entity.id
_entity.type
_entity.pdbx_description
1 polymer ?
#
loop_
_entity_poly.entity_id
_entity_poly.type
_entity_poly.pdbx_seq_one_letter_code
_entity_poly.pdbx_strand_id
1 'polypeptide(L)'
;MSLQLKAANGAICTLSLSFNNDGPLGTRYIGDTGTYVARYDDLMTGKDERIDVSQVDVSMNGIELQDREFVAAIREGREPNGSVAQVLPCCQVLDRLERQLGRG
;
A
#
# COMPACT_ATOMS: atom_id res chain seq x y z
N MET A 1 -17.41 2.06 -0.48
CA MET A 1 -17.28 0.68 -1.00
C MET A 1 -16.52 -0.16 0.02
N SER A 2 -16.90 -1.42 0.24
CA SER A 2 -16.19 -2.35 1.12
C SER A 2 -15.89 -3.64 0.36
N LEU A 3 -14.69 -4.19 0.56
CA LEU A 3 -14.18 -5.38 -0.11
C LEU A 3 -13.50 -6.29 0.92
N GLN A 4 -13.74 -7.60 0.80
CA GLN A 4 -12.95 -8.61 1.48
C GLN A 4 -12.33 -9.53 0.44
N LEU A 5 -11.02 -9.71 0.53
CA LEU A 5 -10.24 -10.52 -0.40
C LEU A 5 -9.43 -11.55 0.38
N LYS A 6 -9.32 -12.76 -0.17
CA LYS A 6 -8.39 -13.79 0.28
C LYS A 6 -7.33 -13.99 -0.80
N ALA A 7 -6.08 -13.68 -0.48
CA ALA A 7 -4.95 -13.91 -1.37
C ALA A 7 -4.65 -15.41 -1.51
N ALA A 8 -3.91 -15.78 -2.56
CA ALA A 8 -3.55 -17.18 -2.82
C ALA A 8 -2.73 -17.81 -1.67
N ASN A 9 -1.95 -17.00 -0.95
CA ASN A 9 -1.19 -17.41 0.23
C ASN A 9 -2.03 -17.46 1.53
N GLY A 10 -3.35 -17.22 1.46
CA GLY A 10 -4.25 -17.25 2.60
C GLY A 10 -4.39 -15.93 3.36
N ALA A 11 -3.59 -14.90 3.05
CA ALA A 11 -3.73 -13.59 3.68
C ALA A 11 -5.11 -12.98 3.39
N ILE A 12 -5.70 -12.32 4.39
CA ILE A 12 -6.99 -11.67 4.29
C ILE A 12 -6.78 -10.16 4.22
N CYS A 13 -7.39 -9.54 3.22
CA CYS A 13 -7.43 -8.09 3.07
C CYS A 13 -8.88 -7.62 3.21
N THR A 14 -9.10 -6.68 4.13
CA THR A 14 -10.36 -5.95 4.26
C THR A 14 -10.10 -4.50 3.87
N LEU A 15 -10.75 -4.04 2.81
CA LEU A 15 -10.57 -2.70 2.26
C LEU A 15 -11.89 -1.93 2.35
N SER A 16 -11.85 -0.77 3.01
CA SER A 16 -12.97 0.18 3.06
C SER A 16 -12.55 1.50 2.41
N LEU A 17 -13.33 1.92 1.42
CA LEU A 17 -13.12 3.16 0.66
C LEU A 17 -14.30 4.10 0.91
N SER A 18 -14.03 5.26 1.49
CA SER A 18 -15.03 6.30 1.78
C SER A 18 -14.45 7.68 1.49
N PHE A 19 -15.15 8.44 0.65
CA PHE A 19 -14.84 9.86 0.38
C PHE A 19 -15.39 10.80 1.48
N ASN A 20 -16.24 10.28 2.36
CA ASN A 20 -16.90 11.05 3.43
C ASN A 20 -16.34 10.66 4.81
N ASN A 21 -15.14 10.08 4.86
CA ASN A 21 -14.52 9.69 6.12
C ASN A 21 -14.03 10.93 6.89
N ASP A 22 -14.59 11.15 8.08
CA ASP A 22 -14.11 12.15 9.05
C ASP A 22 -13.38 11.42 10.19
N GLY A 23 -12.17 10.95 9.88
CA GLY A 23 -11.38 10.12 10.79
C GLY A 23 -9.96 9.89 10.27
N PRO A 24 -9.10 9.20 11.05
CA PRO A 24 -7.73 8.94 10.65
C PRO A 24 -7.66 8.07 9.39
N LEU A 25 -6.82 8.47 8.44
CA LEU A 25 -6.47 7.67 7.28
C LEU A 25 -5.33 6.72 7.64
N GLY A 26 -5.41 5.47 7.18
CA GLY A 26 -4.34 4.52 7.40
C GLY A 26 -4.67 3.09 7.00
N THR A 27 -3.67 2.23 7.15
CA THR A 27 -3.74 0.79 6.90
C THR A 27 -3.28 0.05 8.15
N ARG A 28 -3.93 -1.07 8.46
CA ARG A 28 -3.52 -1.96 9.55
C ARG A 28 -3.00 -3.27 8.97
N TYR A 29 -1.79 -3.64 9.35
CA TYR A 29 -1.18 -4.94 9.06
C TYR A 29 -1.22 -5.79 10.33
N ILE A 30 -1.73 -7.01 10.21
CA ILE A 30 -1.75 -7.99 11.29
C ILE A 30 -1.02 -9.21 10.75
N GLY A 31 0.13 -9.52 11.31
CA GLY A 31 0.96 -10.64 10.89
C GLY A 31 1.62 -11.33 12.07
N ASP A 32 2.48 -12.29 11.75
CA ASP A 32 3.10 -13.18 12.75
C ASP A 32 4.06 -12.44 13.69
N THR A 33 4.65 -11.33 13.23
CA THR A 33 5.60 -10.52 14.01
C THR A 33 4.92 -9.42 14.84
N GLY A 34 3.61 -9.23 14.67
CA GLY A 34 2.86 -8.23 15.40
C GLY A 34 1.78 -7.54 14.59
N THR A 35 1.25 -6.46 15.16
CA THR A 35 0.29 -5.58 14.50
C THR A 35 0.92 -4.23 14.30
N TYR A 36 0.75 -3.68 13.10
CA TYR A 36 1.29 -2.39 12.70
C TYR A 36 0.17 -1.53 12.13
N VAL A 37 0.17 -0.25 12.49
CA VAL A 37 -0.74 0.76 11.95
C VAL A 37 0.10 1.77 11.18
N ALA A 38 -0.03 1.75 9.86
CA ALA A 38 0.60 2.69 8.97
C ALA A 38 -0.37 3.84 8.68
N ARG A 39 0.08 5.07 8.92
CA ARG A 39 -0.51 6.31 8.43
C ARG A 39 0.46 6.92 7.43
N TYR A 40 0.11 8.06 6.85
CA TYR A 40 0.87 8.68 5.76
C TYR A 40 2.40 8.70 6.02
N ASP A 41 2.82 9.28 7.14
CA ASP A 41 4.24 9.42 7.49
C ASP A 41 4.64 8.65 8.77
N ASP A 42 3.69 7.95 9.39
CA ASP A 42 3.85 7.34 10.70
C ASP A 42 3.61 5.84 10.67
N LEU A 43 4.48 5.10 11.34
CA LEU A 43 4.29 3.69 11.66
C LEU A 43 4.14 3.52 13.17
N MET A 44 3.12 2.79 13.59
CA MET A 44 2.82 2.53 15.01
C MET A 44 2.65 1.03 15.26
N THR A 45 2.96 0.57 16.47
CA THR A 45 2.60 -0.78 16.93
C THR A 45 1.08 -0.90 17.12
N GLY A 46 0.59 -2.12 17.34
CA GLY A 46 -0.80 -2.38 17.70
C GLY A 46 -1.23 -1.77 19.04
N LYS A 47 -0.31 -1.20 19.82
CA LYS A 47 -0.54 -0.52 21.11
C LYS A 47 -0.33 0.99 21.02
N ASP A 48 -0.37 1.54 19.80
CA ASP A 48 -0.20 2.97 19.52
C ASP A 48 1.19 3.54 19.91
N GLU A 49 2.21 2.69 19.98
CA GLU A 49 3.60 3.12 20.19
C GLU A 49 4.21 3.48 18.83
N ARG A 50 4.80 4.67 18.71
CA ARG A 50 5.45 5.10 17.47
C ARG A 50 6.72 4.28 17.21
N ILE A 51 6.87 3.81 15.97
CA ILE A 51 8.08 3.15 15.48
C ILE A 51 8.87 4.21 14.71
N ASP A 52 10.12 4.44 15.11
CA ASP A 52 11.02 5.30 14.36
C ASP A 52 11.52 4.58 13.11
N VAL A 53 11.21 5.17 11.96
CA VAL A 53 11.61 4.68 10.64
C VAL A 53 12.59 5.64 9.94
N SER A 54 13.10 6.65 10.64
CA SER A 54 14.02 7.66 10.08
C SER A 54 15.32 7.10 9.54
N GLN A 55 15.66 5.86 9.92
CA GLN A 55 16.87 5.15 9.49
C GLN A 55 16.57 4.02 8.48
N VAL A 56 15.32 3.87 8.02
CA VAL A 56 14.94 2.80 7.08
C VAL A 56 15.41 3.11 5.66
N ASP A 57 15.42 4.38 5.27
CA ASP A 57 15.86 4.82 3.94
C ASP A 57 16.58 6.18 4.04
N VAL A 58 17.10 6.67 2.92
CA VAL A 58 17.85 7.93 2.80
C VAL A 58 16.98 9.17 2.97
N SER A 59 15.66 9.02 2.92
CA SER A 59 14.68 10.10 3.10
C SER A 59 13.38 9.53 3.65
N MET A 60 12.64 10.38 4.37
CA MET A 60 11.27 10.10 4.82
C MET A 60 10.21 10.58 3.80
N ASN A 61 10.63 11.27 2.73
CA ASN A 61 9.72 11.80 1.72
C ASN A 61 9.53 10.78 0.58
N GLY A 62 8.36 10.15 0.52
CA GLY A 62 8.04 9.14 -0.50
C GLY A 62 8.13 9.65 -1.94
N ILE A 63 7.87 10.94 -2.21
CA ILE A 63 7.97 11.52 -3.55
C ILE A 63 9.45 11.63 -3.96
N GLU A 64 10.30 12.08 -3.04
CA GLU A 64 11.75 12.15 -3.29
C GLU A 64 12.33 10.76 -3.55
N LEU A 65 11.93 9.76 -2.75
CA LEU A 65 12.36 8.37 -2.94
C LEU A 65 11.90 7.82 -4.31
N GLN A 66 10.67 8.11 -4.71
CA GLN A 66 10.13 7.73 -6.02
C GLN A 66 10.95 8.34 -7.18
N ASP A 67 11.27 9.63 -7.11
CA ASP A 67 12.07 10.32 -8.14
C ASP A 67 13.49 9.77 -8.22
N ARG A 68 14.13 9.51 -7.07
CA ARG A 68 15.46 8.89 -7.00
C ARG A 68 15.46 7.51 -7.64
N GLU A 69 14.50 6.67 -7.30
CA GLU A 69 14.33 5.32 -7.85
C GLU A 69 14.11 5.34 -9.35
N PHE A 70 13.26 6.26 -9.85
CA PHE A 70 13.01 6.42 -11.28
C PHE A 70 14.29 6.75 -12.07
N VAL A 71 15.06 7.73 -11.60
CA VAL A 71 16.33 8.13 -12.26
C VAL A 71 17.37 7.01 -12.16
N ALA A 72 17.47 6.33 -11.02
CA ALA A 72 18.40 5.21 -10.82
C ALA A 72 18.09 4.06 -11.78
N ALA A 73 16.82 3.64 -11.88
CA ALA A 73 16.41 2.55 -12.76
C ALA A 73 16.77 2.82 -14.24
N ILE A 74 16.63 4.06 -14.71
CA ILE A 74 17.03 4.46 -16.06
C ILE A 74 18.55 4.35 -16.24
N ARG A 75 19.33 4.89 -15.30
CA ARG A 75 20.80 4.90 -15.38
C ARG A 75 21.40 3.50 -15.31
N GLU A 76 20.80 2.63 -14.52
CA GLU A 76 21.24 1.25 -14.30
C GLU A 76 20.68 0.27 -15.34
N GLY A 77 19.70 0.70 -16.16
CA GLY A 77 19.09 -0.16 -17.17
C GLY A 77 18.29 -1.32 -16.59
N ARG A 78 17.69 -1.14 -15.41
CA ARG A 78 16.87 -2.15 -14.72
C ARG A 78 15.39 -1.78 -14.70
N GLU A 79 14.54 -2.76 -14.40
CA GLU A 79 13.11 -2.49 -14.16
C GLU A 79 12.95 -1.62 -12.90
N PRO A 80 12.11 -0.56 -12.94
CA PRO A 80 11.81 0.23 -11.75
C PRO A 80 10.91 -0.55 -10.78
N ASN A 81 10.94 -0.17 -9.50
CA ASN A 81 10.08 -0.76 -8.46
C ASN A 81 8.56 -0.61 -8.69
N GLY A 82 8.14 0.23 -9.66
CA GLY A 82 6.74 0.48 -10.00
C GLY A 82 6.53 0.52 -11.51
N SER A 83 6.70 -0.61 -12.19
CA SER A 83 6.52 -0.70 -13.64
C SER A 83 5.05 -0.91 -14.04
N VAL A 84 4.71 -0.56 -15.29
CA VAL A 84 3.37 -0.86 -15.85
C VAL A 84 3.10 -2.38 -15.87
N ALA A 85 4.13 -3.19 -16.13
CA ALA A 85 4.00 -4.64 -16.13
C ALA A 85 3.62 -5.18 -14.74
N GLN A 86 4.18 -4.60 -13.67
CA GLN A 86 3.90 -4.98 -12.29
C GLN A 86 2.51 -4.53 -11.82
N VAL A 87 2.02 -3.36 -12.26
CA VAL A 87 0.70 -2.85 -11.83
C VAL A 87 -0.47 -3.44 -12.62
N LEU A 88 -0.23 -3.88 -13.86
CA LEU A 88 -1.30 -4.33 -14.76
C LEU A 88 -2.18 -5.46 -14.18
N PRO A 89 -1.64 -6.50 -13.52
CA PRO A 89 -2.48 -7.52 -12.87
C PRO A 89 -3.42 -6.94 -11.80
N CYS A 90 -2.96 -5.94 -11.03
CA CYS A 90 -3.79 -5.24 -10.07
C CYS A 90 -4.94 -4.50 -10.77
N CYS A 91 -4.64 -3.75 -11.84
CA CYS A 91 -5.65 -3.07 -12.65
C CYS A 91 -6.71 -4.03 -13.21
N GLN A 92 -6.32 -5.23 -13.65
CA GLN A 92 -7.24 -6.26 -14.12
C GLN A 92 -8.16 -6.79 -13.01
N VAL A 93 -7.65 -6.93 -11.78
CA VAL A 93 -8.48 -7.30 -10.62
C VAL A 93 -9.47 -6.18 -10.31
N LEU A 94 -9.04 -4.92 -10.36
CA LEU A 94 -9.92 -3.77 -10.13
C LEU A 94 -11.04 -3.67 -11.17
N ASP A 95 -10.76 -3.85 -12.46
CA ASP A 95 -11.80 -3.89 -13.53
C ASP A 95 -12.81 -5.02 -13.28
N ARG A 96 -12.36 -6.21 -12.87
CA ARG A 96 -13.26 -7.32 -12.54
C ARG A 96 -14.16 -6.99 -11.35
N LEU A 97 -13.59 -6.40 -10.30
CA LEU A 97 -14.35 -5.99 -9.11
C LEU A 97 -15.37 -4.90 -9.46
N GLU A 98 -14.99 -3.91 -10.27
CA GLU A 98 -15.90 -2.86 -10.75
C GLU A 98 -17.07 -3.47 -11.52
N ARG A 99 -16.83 -4.39 -12.45
CA ARG A 99 -17.91 -5.06 -13.21
C ARG A 99 -18.84 -5.90 -12.33
N GLN A 100 -18.32 -6.48 -11.25
CA GLN A 100 -19.11 -7.26 -10.30
C GLN A 100 -19.97 -6.37 -9.39
N LEU A 101 -19.43 -5.24 -8.94
CA LEU A 101 -20.06 -4.36 -7.95
C LEU A 101 -20.85 -3.20 -8.55
N GLY A 102 -20.50 -2.78 -9.77
CA GLY A 102 -21.13 -1.68 -10.49
C GLY A 102 -22.46 -2.04 -11.15
N ARG A 103 -22.92 -3.29 -11.03
CA ARG A 103 -24.31 -3.68 -11.33
C ARG A 103 -25.19 -3.41 -10.12
N GLY A 104 -25.46 -2.12 -9.88
CA GLY A 104 -26.54 -1.63 -9.02
C GLY A 104 -27.73 -1.21 -9.86
#